data_AF-A0A7C4YCC8-F1
#
_entry.id   AF-A0A7C4YCC8-F1
#
_cell.length_a   1.000
_cell.length_b   1.000
_cell.length_c   1.000
_cell.angle_alpha   90.00
_cell.angle_beta   90.00
_cell.angle_gamma   90.00
#
_symmetry.space_group_name_H-M   'P 1'
#
loop_
_entity.id
_entity.type
_entity.pdbx_description
1 polymer ?
#
loop_
_entity_poly.entity_id
_entity_poly.type
_entity_poly.pdbx_seq_one_letter_code
_entity_poly.pdbx_strand_id
1 'polypeptide(L)'
;MIDGIFDPAMSSLEKGIKNAVKAQEVIAQNIANANTPNYYAKKFDEVLEKEVQRRDVPGVNLEEEMADQAKNSGKHAAYIKLLLSKLSILRTIITQGRK
;
A
#
# COMPACT_ATOMS: atom_id res chain seq x y z
N MET A 1 -13.97 19.91 18.00
CA MET A 1 -13.70 18.55 18.52
C MET A 1 -13.80 17.47 17.45
N ILE A 2 -14.51 17.72 16.34
CA ILE A 2 -14.63 16.81 15.18
C ILE A 2 -13.47 17.00 14.18
N ASP A 3 -12.86 18.18 14.15
CA ASP A 3 -11.81 18.55 13.19
C ASP A 3 -10.49 17.79 13.40
N GLY A 4 -10.24 17.24 14.58
CA GLY A 4 -9.07 16.39 14.87
C GLY A 4 -9.21 14.93 14.42
N ILE A 5 -10.38 14.50 13.93
CA ILE A 5 -10.59 13.14 13.41
C ILE A 5 -10.31 13.06 11.91
N PHE A 6 -10.49 14.17 11.19
CA PHE A 6 -10.04 14.36 9.80
C PHE A 6 -8.63 14.98 9.75
N ASP A 7 -7.80 14.65 10.73
CA ASP A 7 -6.43 15.10 10.90
C ASP A 7 -5.51 14.52 9.79
N PRO A 8 -4.39 15.21 9.46
CA PRO A 8 -3.26 14.69 8.68
C PRO A 8 -2.97 13.19 8.81
N ALA A 9 -3.15 12.58 9.99
CA ALA A 9 -2.98 11.15 10.22
C ALA A 9 -3.96 10.26 9.43
N MET A 10 -5.22 10.69 9.26
CA MET A 10 -6.22 9.97 8.46
C MET A 10 -5.87 10.04 6.97
N SER A 11 -5.45 11.21 6.50
CA SER A 11 -4.93 11.39 5.13
C SER A 11 -3.68 10.55 4.89
N SER A 12 -2.79 10.47 5.87
CA SER A 12 -1.57 9.66 5.78
C SER A 12 -1.87 8.17 5.73
N LEU A 13 -2.88 7.72 6.50
CA LEU A 13 -3.33 6.33 6.47
C LEU A 13 -4.00 5.98 5.14
N GLU A 14 -4.85 6.87 4.62
CA GLU A 14 -5.46 6.72 3.29
C GLU A 14 -4.39 6.62 2.20
N LYS A 15 -3.37 7.49 2.24
CA LYS A 15 -2.21 7.42 1.33
C LYS A 15 -1.45 6.10 1.50
N GLY A 16 -1.24 5.65 2.73
CA GLY A 16 -0.59 4.36 3.03
C GLY A 16 -1.34 3.16 2.45
N ILE A 17 -2.67 3.13 2.60
CA ILE A 17 -3.53 2.09 2.01
C ILE A 17 -3.44 2.14 0.48
N LYS A 18 -3.60 3.33 -0.12
CA LYS A 18 -3.50 3.51 -1.58
C LYS A 18 -2.15 3.05 -2.12
N ASN A 19 -1.06 3.35 -1.41
CA ASN A 19 0.28 2.90 -1.78
C ASN A 19 0.44 1.39 -1.67
N ALA A 20 -0.09 0.77 -0.60
CA ALA A 20 -0.06 -0.69 -0.46
C ALA A 20 -0.85 -1.38 -1.58
N VAL A 21 -2.00 -0.84 -1.98
CA VAL A 21 -2.79 -1.37 -3.11
C VAL A 21 -2.02 -1.26 -4.43
N LYS A 22 -1.40 -0.10 -4.70
CA LYS A 22 -0.57 0.07 -5.91
C LYS A 22 0.65 -0.85 -5.91
N ALA A 23 1.31 -1.05 -4.78
CA ALA A 23 2.41 -2.00 -4.67
C ALA A 23 1.93 -3.43 -4.99
N GLN A 24 0.75 -3.82 -4.49
CA GLN A 24 0.14 -5.10 -4.81
C GLN A 24 -0.12 -5.26 -6.31
N GLU A 25 -0.60 -4.21 -6.97
CA GLU A 25 -0.84 -4.20 -8.42
C GLU A 25 0.45 -4.41 -9.21
N VAL A 26 1.52 -3.68 -8.86
CA VAL A 26 2.85 -3.81 -9.47
C VAL A 26 3.39 -5.23 -9.31
N ILE A 27 3.38 -5.75 -8.08
CA ILE A 27 3.89 -7.09 -7.77
C ILE A 27 3.08 -8.17 -8.50
N ALA A 28 1.74 -8.06 -8.50
CA ALA A 28 0.87 -8.98 -9.22
C ALA A 28 1.17 -8.98 -10.73
N GLN A 29 1.44 -7.81 -11.30
CA GLN A 29 1.79 -7.69 -12.70
C GLN A 29 3.16 -8.34 -13.00
N ASN A 30 4.14 -8.17 -12.13
CA ASN A 30 5.45 -8.82 -12.27
C ASN A 30 5.32 -10.33 -12.17
N ILE A 31 4.65 -10.86 -11.13
CA ILE A 31 4.39 -12.30 -10.96
C ILE A 31 3.70 -12.88 -12.20
N ALA A 32 2.65 -12.22 -12.70
CA ALA A 32 1.89 -12.69 -13.86
C ALA A 32 2.72 -12.75 -15.15
N ASN A 33 3.71 -11.86 -15.29
CA ASN A 33 4.56 -11.77 -16.47
C ASN A 33 5.97 -12.34 -16.26
N ALA A 34 6.21 -13.05 -15.16
CA ALA A 34 7.55 -13.52 -14.81
C ALA A 34 8.16 -14.47 -15.87
N ASN A 35 7.30 -15.20 -16.59
CA ASN A 35 7.70 -16.11 -17.65
C ASN A 35 7.49 -15.53 -19.07
N THR A 36 7.16 -14.24 -19.18
CA THR A 36 6.95 -13.58 -20.47
C THR A 36 8.30 -13.13 -21.06
N PRO A 37 8.70 -13.60 -22.26
CA PRO A 37 9.95 -13.17 -22.87
C PRO A 37 10.00 -11.65 -23.06
N ASN A 38 11.16 -11.03 -22.81
CA ASN A 38 11.38 -9.58 -22.88
C ASN A 38 10.52 -8.73 -21.93
N TYR A 39 9.85 -9.32 -20.94
CA TYR A 39 9.14 -8.55 -19.92
C TYR A 39 10.12 -8.02 -18.85
N TYR A 40 9.93 -6.76 -18.46
CA TYR A 40 10.74 -6.06 -17.46
C TYR A 40 9.94 -5.84 -16.19
N ALA A 41 10.53 -6.17 -15.04
CA ALA A 41 9.92 -5.95 -13.74
C ALA A 41 9.70 -4.44 -13.51
N LYS A 42 8.50 -4.08 -13.07
CA LYS A 42 8.15 -2.71 -12.68
C LYS A 42 8.44 -2.53 -11.19
N LYS A 43 9.02 -1.41 -10.77
CA LYS A 43 9.23 -1.14 -9.33
C LYS A 43 8.25 -0.10 -8.82
N PHE A 44 7.79 -0.29 -7.58
CA PHE A 44 6.84 0.64 -6.95
C PHE A 44 7.42 2.05 -6.77
N ASP A 45 8.73 2.18 -6.51
CA ASP A 45 9.40 3.47 -6.35
C ASP A 45 9.37 4.31 -7.64
N GLU A 46 9.30 3.70 -8.83
CA GLU A 46 9.13 4.39 -10.12
C GLU A 46 7.74 5.02 -10.30
N VAL A 47 6.74 4.56 -9.52
CA VAL A 47 5.36 5.09 -9.59
C VAL A 47 5.18 6.33 -8.70
N LEU A 48 6.13 6.62 -7.79
CA LEU A 48 6.04 7.73 -6.84
C LEU A 48 7.18 8.77 -6.97
N GLU A 49 8.36 8.38 -7.46
CA GLU A 49 9.47 9.31 -7.73
C GLU A 49 10.03 9.13 -9.14
N LYS A 50 10.19 10.26 -9.84
CA LYS A 50 10.84 10.36 -11.15
C LYS A 50 12.18 9.64 -11.17
N GLU A 51 12.35 8.80 -12.18
CA GLU A 51 13.62 8.47 -12.84
C GLU A 51 14.79 8.16 -11.88
N VAL A 52 14.72 7.04 -11.18
CA VAL A 52 15.96 6.35 -10.81
C VAL A 52 16.17 5.23 -11.82
N GLN A 53 16.75 5.62 -12.96
CA GLN A 53 17.36 4.72 -13.93
C GLN A 53 18.43 3.87 -13.22
N ARG A 54 18.02 2.74 -12.62
CA ARG A 54 18.95 1.66 -12.30
C ARG A 54 18.85 0.63 -13.39
N ARG A 55 19.84 0.69 -14.29
CA ARG A 55 20.25 -0.43 -15.12
C ARG A 55 20.72 -1.54 -14.18
N ASP A 56 19.85 -2.45 -13.77
CA ASP A 56 20.33 -3.70 -13.19
C ASP A 56 19.34 -4.84 -13.47
N VAL A 57 19.81 -5.72 -14.37
CA VAL A 57 19.42 -7.09 -14.68
C VAL A 57 17.98 -7.32 -15.22
N PRO A 58 17.82 -7.82 -16.47
CA PRO A 58 16.51 -8.04 -17.07
C PRO A 58 15.89 -9.33 -16.53
N GLY A 59 14.75 -9.21 -15.85
CA GLY A 59 13.92 -10.35 -15.48
C GLY A 59 13.11 -10.11 -14.22
N VAL A 60 12.01 -10.86 -14.07
CA VAL A 60 11.26 -10.92 -12.82
C VAL A 60 11.83 -12.05 -11.98
N ASN A 61 12.22 -11.77 -10.74
CA ASN A 61 12.55 -12.80 -9.76
C ASN A 61 11.27 -13.16 -8.98
N LEU A 62 10.71 -14.35 -9.24
CA LEU A 62 9.43 -14.75 -8.68
C LEU A 62 9.46 -14.86 -7.15
N GLU A 63 10.55 -15.38 -6.60
CA GLU A 63 10.76 -15.51 -5.16
C GLU A 63 10.78 -14.15 -4.46
N GLU A 64 11.46 -13.16 -5.06
CA GLU A 64 11.51 -11.79 -4.56
C GLU A 64 10.12 -11.13 -4.60
N GLU A 65 9.41 -11.22 -5.73
CA GLU A 65 8.06 -10.66 -5.88
C GLU A 65 7.07 -11.29 -4.89
N MET A 66 7.14 -12.60 -4.65
CA MET A 66 6.28 -13.25 -3.65
C MET A 66 6.63 -12.82 -2.22
N ALA A 67 7.91 -12.63 -1.90
CA ALA A 67 8.33 -12.11 -0.61
C ALA A 67 7.81 -10.68 -0.39
N ASP A 68 7.91 -9.84 -1.43
CA ASP A 68 7.38 -8.48 -1.40
C ASP A 68 5.85 -8.45 -1.34
N GLN A 69 5.17 -9.39 -2.00
CA GLN A 69 3.72 -9.55 -1.89
C GLN A 69 3.28 -9.89 -0.47
N ALA A 70 4.01 -10.78 0.20
CA ALA A 70 3.74 -11.16 1.58
C ALA A 70 3.95 -9.95 2.52
N LYS A 71 5.06 -9.22 2.34
CA LYS A 71 5.36 -7.99 3.08
C LYS A 71 4.28 -6.93 2.87
N ASN A 72 3.85 -6.72 1.63
CA ASN A 72 2.84 -5.74 1.29
C ASN A 72 1.45 -6.11 1.86
N SER A 73 1.08 -7.39 1.80
CA SER A 73 -0.15 -7.90 2.42
C SER A 73 -0.17 -7.64 3.94
N GLY A 74 0.98 -7.83 4.61
CA GLY A 74 1.12 -7.52 6.03
C GLY A 74 0.96 -6.02 6.34
N LYS A 75 1.59 -5.13 5.54
CA LYS A 75 1.42 -3.68 5.66
C LYS A 75 -0.03 -3.25 5.46
N HIS A 76 -0.69 -3.77 4.41
CA HIS A 76 -2.08 -3.47 4.11
C HIS A 76 -3.02 -3.86 5.27
N ALA A 77 -2.84 -5.07 5.82
CA ALA A 77 -3.61 -5.51 6.99
C ALA A 77 -3.43 -4.59 8.21
N ALA A 78 -2.19 -4.15 8.47
CA ALA A 78 -1.91 -3.20 9.54
C ALA A 78 -2.61 -1.85 9.33
N TYR A 79 -2.61 -1.31 8.10
CA TYR A 79 -3.31 -0.06 7.78
C TYR A 79 -4.82 -0.17 7.96
N ILE A 80 -5.44 -1.28 7.53
CA ILE A 80 -6.87 -1.51 7.75
C ILE A 80 -7.19 -1.60 9.24
N LYS A 81 -6.35 -2.28 10.04
CA LYS A 81 -6.53 -2.34 11.50
C LYS A 81 -6.49 -0.94 12.14
N LEU A 82 -5.57 -0.09 11.71
CA LEU A 82 -5.52 1.31 12.16
C LEU A 82 -6.76 2.10 11.75
N LEU A 83 -7.28 1.89 10.54
CA LEU A 83 -8.49 2.55 10.06
C LEU A 83 -9.70 2.16 10.90
N LEU A 84 -9.86 0.86 11.17
CA LEU A 84 -10.93 0.33 12.03
C LEU A 84 -10.86 0.91 13.44
N SER A 85 -9.66 1.03 14.01
CA SER A 85 -9.46 1.66 15.31
C SER A 85 -9.94 3.11 15.32
N LYS A 86 -9.64 3.89 14.26
CA LYS A 86 -10.08 5.29 14.15
C LYS A 86 -11.61 5.39 13.98
N LEU A 87 -12.22 4.53 13.17
CA LEU A 87 -13.68 4.47 13.01
C LEU A 87 -14.39 4.11 14.32
N SER A 88 -13.79 3.24 15.15
CA SER A 88 -14.32 2.90 16.48
C SER A 88 -14.33 4.11 17.42
N ILE A 89 -13.26 4.91 17.42
CA ILE A 89 -13.18 6.16 18.19
C ILE A 89 -14.26 7.15 17.72
N LEU A 90 -14.40 7.35 16.40
CA LEU A 90 -15.44 8.22 15.85
C LEU A 90 -16.85 7.77 16.25
N ARG A 91 -17.14 6.46 16.18
CA ARG A 91 -18.42 5.89 16.64
C ARG A 91 -18.65 6.19 18.13
N THR A 92 -17.63 6.02 18.95
CA THR A 92 -17.72 6.28 20.40
C THR A 92 -18.06 7.74 20.68
N ILE A 93 -17.38 8.67 19.99
CA ILE A 93 -17.60 10.10 20.14
C ILE A 93 -19.03 10.49 19.72
N ILE A 94 -19.50 10.01 18.56
CA ILE A 94 -20.87 10.28 18.09
C ILE A 94 -21.91 9.72 19.07
N THR A 95 -21.65 8.54 19.65
CA THR A 95 -22.60 7.89 20.58
C THR A 95 -22.65 8.61 21.93
N GLN A 96 -21.51 9.04 22.46
CA GLN A 96 -21.44 9.74 23.74
C GLN A 96 -21.87 11.21 23.62
N GLY A 97 -21.55 11.89 22.51
CA GLY A 97 -21.96 13.28 22.27
C GLY A 97 -23.44 13.47 21.91
N ARG A 98 -24.19 12.38 21.69
CA ARG A 98 -25.65 12.41 21.47
C ARG A 98 -26.46 12.45 22.79
N LYS A 99 -25.83 12.16 23.93
CA LYS A 99 -26.43 12.31 25.26
C LYS A 99 -26.23 13.73 25.76
#